data_AF-A0A7X8PSA6-F1
#
_entry.id   AF-A0A7X8PSA6-F1
#
_cell.length_a   1.000
_cell.length_b   1.000
_cell.length_c   1.000
_cell.angle_alpha   90.00
_cell.angle_beta   90.00
_cell.angle_gamma   90.00
#
_symmetry.space_group_name_H-M   'P 1'
#
loop_
_entity.id
_entity.type
_entity.pdbx_description
1 polymer ?
#
loop_
_entity_poly.entity_id
_entity_poly.type
_entity_poly.pdbx_seq_one_letter_code
_entity_poly.pdbx_strand_id
1 'polypeptide(L)'
;MDNETVVDFDYNAMVSSSRLSGEAKLLICADGLTLDGLFDRVSVAYADMDFITFENHAVQIRTNGETIVISQMGQTCRWFHRDLLDAYNRKVLSAFYVTGAPVLETEGQYSYGVLNGNGKIGVFSDCLCILSPNLRARRIPFAFINGIKRENYTLTIMLNADEAYSFSMLGSDSDLLEGAITQRVRELRNNDIAFVKKLVPSLGFSEVTKAGALLREGIAVQLKQLPVTLTGAIEKKARNSKAAPTYEQLKEICDHEHLAVGIKCLPDEEFEALKQAEIEKLNENADANLSAGTGENDGGAAELTAEQEDALRWAIWMAIPSKDGKTAVVEFSIPGEDAATYLFRAGPGWDGFLMLLNRGMEATQMRREIFSLSDEALKEEANSDQRMLKMRTPAIQELRKRFIGRVIHRSVESWKKSLLDKLGARHDLSD
;
A
#
# COMPACT_ATOMS: atom_id res chain seq x y z
N MET A 1 -1.26 28.26 -2.26
CA MET A 1 -0.64 27.60 -1.10
C MET A 1 0.84 27.94 -1.19
N ASP A 2 1.38 28.58 -0.17
CA ASP A 2 2.82 28.85 -0.12
C ASP A 2 3.53 27.51 0.11
N ASN A 3 4.00 26.90 -0.97
CA ASN A 3 4.82 25.70 -0.89
C ASN A 3 6.19 26.09 -0.32
N GLU A 4 6.38 25.79 0.96
CA GLU A 4 7.64 25.99 1.66
C GLU A 4 8.78 25.28 0.91
N THR A 5 9.90 25.98 0.71
CA THR A 5 11.08 25.44 0.06
C THR A 5 11.74 24.42 0.98
N VAL A 6 12.12 23.25 0.44
CA VAL A 6 12.78 22.19 1.21
C VAL A 6 14.31 22.30 1.19
N VAL A 7 14.83 23.40 0.63
CA VAL A 7 16.24 23.76 0.57
C VAL A 7 16.39 25.23 0.97
N ASP A 8 17.46 25.56 1.68
CA ASP A 8 17.68 26.90 2.26
C ASP A 8 18.17 27.95 1.25
N PHE A 9 18.27 27.61 -0.03
CA PHE A 9 18.82 28.50 -1.05
C PHE A 9 18.17 28.29 -2.41
N ASP A 10 18.13 29.38 -3.17
CA ASP A 10 17.52 29.42 -4.49
C ASP A 10 18.56 29.24 -5.59
N TYR A 11 18.15 28.64 -6.70
CA TYR A 11 19.00 28.51 -7.88
C TYR A 11 18.54 29.45 -8.98
N ASN A 12 19.46 29.97 -9.77
CA ASN A 12 19.15 30.70 -11.00
C ASN A 12 19.64 29.90 -12.20
N ALA A 13 18.82 29.77 -13.23
CA ALA A 13 19.12 28.96 -14.40
C ALA A 13 18.42 29.48 -15.66
N MET A 14 18.91 29.04 -16.82
CA MET A 14 18.19 29.14 -18.07
C MET A 14 17.24 27.93 -18.20
N VAL A 15 15.95 28.21 -18.33
CA VAL A 15 14.89 27.21 -18.52
C VAL A 15 14.42 27.20 -19.97
N SER A 16 14.19 26.02 -20.51
CA SER A 16 13.49 25.81 -21.78
C SER A 16 12.38 24.78 -21.60
N SER A 17 11.13 25.21 -21.76
CA SER A 17 9.92 24.40 -21.73
C SER A 17 8.83 25.04 -22.62
N SER A 18 7.71 24.35 -22.83
CA SER A 18 6.57 24.89 -23.58
C SER A 18 5.86 26.05 -22.88
N ARG A 19 6.02 26.16 -21.55
CA ARG A 19 5.32 27.13 -20.69
C ARG A 19 6.22 28.25 -20.15
N LEU A 20 7.54 28.07 -20.23
CA LEU A 20 8.54 29.04 -19.74
C LEU A 20 9.83 28.87 -20.54
N SER A 21 10.35 29.98 -21.06
CA SER A 21 11.66 30.07 -21.70
C SER A 21 12.38 31.33 -21.26
N GLY A 22 13.60 31.20 -20.74
CA GLY A 22 14.40 32.31 -20.25
C GLY A 22 15.04 32.04 -18.89
N GLU A 23 15.59 33.09 -18.29
CA GLU A 23 16.12 33.03 -16.93
C GLU A 23 14.97 32.84 -15.92
N ALA A 24 15.17 31.90 -15.00
CA ALA A 24 14.21 31.63 -13.94
C ALA A 24 14.94 31.29 -12.64
N LYS A 25 14.30 31.68 -11.54
CA LYS A 25 14.61 31.23 -10.20
C LYS A 25 13.95 29.87 -9.97
N LEU A 26 14.71 28.88 -9.49
CA LEU A 26 14.23 27.53 -9.25
C LEU A 26 14.04 27.32 -7.76
N LEU A 27 12.83 26.93 -7.37
CA LEU A 27 12.46 26.65 -5.98
C LEU A 27 12.10 25.17 -5.85
N ILE A 28 12.87 24.41 -5.08
CA ILE A 28 12.60 23.00 -4.79
C ILE A 28 11.65 22.98 -3.58
N CYS A 29 10.42 22.53 -3.79
CA CYS A 29 9.36 22.44 -2.80
C CYS A 29 9.11 20.98 -2.38
N ALA A 30 8.28 20.77 -1.35
CA ALA A 30 7.94 19.43 -0.89
C ALA A 30 7.23 18.56 -1.95
N ASP A 31 6.35 19.17 -2.75
CA ASP A 31 5.51 18.46 -3.73
C ASP A 31 5.94 18.65 -5.19
N GLY A 32 6.98 19.44 -5.45
CA GLY A 32 7.42 19.70 -6.80
C GLY A 32 8.52 20.73 -6.96
N LEU A 33 8.74 21.12 -8.20
CA LEU A 33 9.67 22.18 -8.60
C LEU A 33 8.87 23.39 -9.08
N THR A 34 9.17 24.57 -8.57
CA THR A 34 8.64 25.84 -9.10
C THR A 34 9.73 26.54 -9.91
N LEU A 35 9.36 26.96 -11.12
CA LEU A 35 10.15 27.76 -12.05
C LEU A 35 9.56 29.17 -12.04
N ASP A 36 10.26 30.12 -11.43
CA ASP A 36 9.80 31.48 -11.21
C ASP A 36 10.57 32.43 -12.15
N GLY A 37 9.98 32.69 -13.31
CA GLY A 37 10.50 33.62 -14.30
C GLY A 37 10.08 35.06 -14.02
N LEU A 38 10.48 35.98 -14.90
CA LEU A 38 10.21 37.42 -14.69
C LEU A 38 8.71 37.76 -14.71
N PHE A 39 7.92 37.07 -15.54
CA PHE A 39 6.49 37.32 -15.72
C PHE A 39 5.61 36.10 -15.47
N ASP A 40 6.21 34.91 -15.48
CA ASP A 40 5.50 33.64 -15.46
C ASP A 40 6.05 32.76 -14.34
N ARG A 41 5.14 32.08 -13.63
CA ARG A 41 5.48 31.10 -12.60
C ARG A 41 4.86 29.76 -12.97
N VAL A 42 5.71 28.75 -13.16
CA VAL A 42 5.31 27.40 -13.56
C VAL A 42 5.68 26.41 -12.46
N SER A 43 4.70 25.65 -11.98
CA SER A 43 4.93 24.56 -11.02
C SER A 43 4.84 23.21 -11.72
N VAL A 44 5.76 22.31 -11.36
CA VAL A 44 5.87 20.95 -11.88
C VAL A 44 5.82 19.98 -10.70
N ALA A 45 4.71 19.28 -10.53
CA ALA A 45 4.54 18.31 -9.46
C ALA A 45 5.45 17.10 -9.68
N TYR A 46 6.02 16.54 -8.59
CA TYR A 46 6.81 15.32 -8.67
C TYR A 46 6.01 14.12 -9.20
N ALA A 47 4.69 14.12 -8.97
CA ALA A 47 3.78 13.11 -9.47
C ALA A 47 3.68 13.08 -11.01
N ASP A 48 4.07 14.16 -11.68
CA ASP A 48 4.01 14.30 -13.14
C ASP A 48 5.39 14.15 -13.81
N MET A 49 6.45 13.91 -13.01
CA MET A 49 7.81 13.67 -13.51
C MET A 49 8.02 12.17 -13.80
N ASP A 50 8.33 11.86 -15.06
CA ASP A 50 8.60 10.50 -15.52
C ASP A 50 10.08 10.14 -15.40
N PHE A 51 10.96 11.13 -15.58
CA PHE A 51 12.41 10.95 -15.59
C PHE A 51 13.14 12.26 -15.28
N ILE A 52 14.19 12.17 -14.46
CA ILE A 52 15.13 13.25 -14.17
C ILE A 52 16.53 12.74 -14.54
N THR A 53 17.25 13.46 -15.42
CA THR A 53 18.64 13.11 -15.78
C THR A 53 19.52 14.35 -15.78
N PHE A 54 20.82 14.12 -15.58
CA PHE A 54 21.86 15.14 -15.68
C PHE A 54 22.84 14.76 -16.78
N GLU A 55 22.79 15.49 -17.89
CA GLU A 55 23.60 15.24 -19.09
C GLU A 55 24.02 16.58 -19.70
N ASN A 56 25.23 16.64 -20.26
CA ASN A 56 25.73 17.82 -20.97
C ASN A 56 25.62 19.14 -20.17
N HIS A 57 25.87 19.10 -18.86
CA HIS A 57 25.75 20.24 -17.95
C HIS A 57 24.33 20.84 -17.85
N ALA A 58 23.31 20.03 -18.13
CA ALA A 58 21.91 20.40 -17.98
C ALA A 58 21.14 19.31 -17.22
N VAL A 59 20.12 19.73 -16.46
CA VAL A 59 19.13 18.83 -15.89
C VAL A 59 17.94 18.76 -16.85
N GLN A 60 17.57 17.55 -17.26
CA GLN A 60 16.39 17.31 -18.07
C GLN A 60 15.32 16.63 -17.22
N ILE A 61 14.13 17.22 -17.18
CA ILE A 61 12.97 16.69 -16.48
C ILE A 61 11.93 16.37 -17.54
N ARG A 62 11.67 15.08 -17.75
CA ARG A 62 10.59 14.63 -18.63
C ARG A 62 9.30 14.48 -17.84
N THR A 63 8.24 15.05 -18.38
CA THR A 63 6.87 14.90 -17.89
C THR A 63 6.00 14.27 -18.99
N ASN A 64 4.73 13.98 -18.68
CA ASN A 64 3.78 13.34 -19.60
C ASN A 64 3.47 14.17 -20.87
N GLY A 65 3.91 15.43 -20.96
CA GLY A 65 3.64 16.31 -22.10
C GLY A 65 4.85 17.05 -22.67
N GLU A 66 5.98 17.11 -21.97
CA GLU A 66 7.14 17.88 -22.39
C GLU A 66 8.43 17.46 -21.67
N THR A 67 9.56 17.86 -22.24
CA THR A 67 10.87 17.82 -21.58
C THR A 67 11.25 19.25 -21.20
N ILE A 68 11.46 19.48 -19.91
CA ILE A 68 11.96 20.74 -19.36
C ILE A 68 13.47 20.63 -19.26
N VAL A 69 14.19 21.59 -19.85
CA VAL A 69 15.66 21.65 -19.81
C VAL A 69 16.09 22.82 -18.93
N ILE A 70 16.89 22.53 -17.91
CA ILE A 70 17.45 23.49 -16.97
C ILE A 70 18.97 23.52 -17.17
N SER A 71 19.51 24.68 -17.51
CA SER A 71 20.90 24.82 -17.96
C SER A 71 21.54 26.15 -17.51
N GLN A 72 22.79 26.39 -17.91
CA GLN A 72 23.55 27.62 -17.63
C GLN A 72 23.77 27.91 -16.13
N MET A 73 23.82 26.87 -15.29
CA MET A 73 24.07 26.99 -13.84
C MET A 73 25.55 26.78 -13.46
N GLY A 74 26.43 26.57 -14.44
CA GLY A 74 27.83 26.20 -14.19
C GLY A 74 27.96 24.93 -13.33
N GLN A 75 28.80 24.99 -12.29
CA GLN A 75 28.99 23.86 -11.35
C GLN A 75 27.77 23.61 -10.47
N THR A 76 26.95 24.62 -10.23
CA THR A 76 25.74 24.54 -9.41
C THR A 76 24.69 23.60 -10.01
N CYS A 77 24.76 23.31 -11.32
CA CYS A 77 23.86 22.37 -11.98
C CYS A 77 23.87 20.97 -11.33
N ARG A 78 25.03 20.51 -10.85
CA ARG A 78 25.14 19.21 -10.16
C ARG A 78 24.50 19.24 -8.78
N TRP A 79 24.63 20.34 -8.05
CA TRP A 79 24.01 20.50 -6.74
C TRP A 79 22.50 20.58 -6.86
N PHE A 80 22.00 21.38 -7.80
CA PHE A 80 20.58 21.43 -8.12
C PHE A 80 20.02 20.04 -8.47
N HIS A 81 20.70 19.29 -9.34
CA HIS A 81 20.27 17.94 -9.69
C HIS A 81 20.17 17.02 -8.46
N ARG A 82 21.21 17.01 -7.61
CA ARG A 82 21.23 16.21 -6.38
C ARG A 82 20.07 16.60 -5.45
N ASP A 83 19.91 17.89 -5.19
CA ASP A 83 18.93 18.40 -4.23
C ASP A 83 17.49 18.19 -4.75
N LEU A 84 17.28 18.30 -6.07
CA LEU A 84 16.02 17.94 -6.73
C LEU A 84 15.72 16.44 -6.61
N LEU A 85 16.71 15.58 -6.87
CA LEU A 85 16.54 14.14 -6.74
C LEU A 85 16.26 13.72 -5.30
N ASP A 86 16.91 14.34 -4.32
CA ASP A 86 16.66 14.04 -2.91
C ASP A 86 15.24 14.45 -2.50
N ALA A 87 14.76 15.62 -2.93
CA ALA A 87 13.37 16.04 -2.69
C ALA A 87 12.35 15.13 -3.40
N TYR A 88 12.58 14.81 -4.68
CA TYR A 88 11.76 13.85 -5.43
C TYR A 88 11.73 12.47 -4.76
N ASN A 89 12.87 11.96 -4.31
CA ASN A 89 12.96 10.66 -3.64
C ASN A 89 12.22 10.66 -2.30
N ARG A 90 12.27 11.76 -1.53
CA ARG A 90 11.44 11.90 -0.31
C ARG A 90 9.95 11.80 -0.64
N LYS A 91 9.49 12.46 -1.71
CA LYS A 91 8.10 12.35 -2.16
C LYS A 91 7.75 10.93 -2.62
N VAL A 92 8.65 10.25 -3.34
CA VAL A 92 8.48 8.83 -3.73
C VAL A 92 8.35 7.92 -2.50
N LEU A 93 9.19 8.08 -1.48
CA LEU A 93 9.12 7.31 -0.24
C LEU A 93 7.81 7.55 0.52
N SER A 94 7.38 8.81 0.59
CA SER A 94 6.08 9.19 1.17
C SER A 94 4.91 8.53 0.42
N ALA A 95 4.92 8.55 -0.91
CA ALA A 95 3.91 7.87 -1.73
C ALA A 95 3.92 6.35 -1.58
N PHE A 96 5.08 5.76 -1.24
CA PHE A 96 5.21 4.35 -0.87
C PHE A 96 4.81 4.04 0.58
N TYR A 97 4.38 5.04 1.35
CA TYR A 97 4.09 4.95 2.78
C TYR A 97 5.26 4.42 3.62
N VAL A 98 6.50 4.73 3.19
CA VAL A 98 7.70 4.39 3.96
C VAL A 98 7.88 5.43 5.07
N THR A 99 8.03 4.96 6.30
CA THR A 99 8.21 5.82 7.47
C THR A 99 9.55 5.55 8.15
N GLY A 100 10.06 6.57 8.84
CA GLY A 100 11.34 6.51 9.53
C GLY A 100 12.57 6.65 8.62
N ALA A 101 13.74 6.69 9.26
CA ALA A 101 15.02 6.75 8.55
C ALA A 101 15.43 5.35 8.05
N PRO A 102 16.15 5.27 6.93
CA PRO A 102 16.75 4.02 6.48
C PRO A 102 17.78 3.51 7.50
N VAL A 103 17.78 2.20 7.73
CA VAL A 103 18.80 1.49 8.52
C VAL A 103 20.11 1.40 7.74
N LEU A 104 20.02 1.40 6.41
CA LEU A 104 21.16 1.43 5.50
C LEU A 104 20.75 2.17 4.22
N GLU A 105 21.64 3.03 3.72
CA GLU A 105 21.59 3.57 2.36
C GLU A 105 22.87 3.21 1.63
N THR A 106 22.74 2.80 0.37
CA THR A 106 23.87 2.54 -0.52
C THR A 106 23.47 2.89 -1.96
N GLU A 107 24.41 2.87 -2.88
CA GLU A 107 24.18 3.09 -4.31
C GLU A 107 24.75 1.94 -5.12
N GLY A 108 24.04 1.54 -6.17
CA GLY A 108 24.51 0.47 -7.04
C GLY A 108 23.62 0.23 -8.24
N GLN A 109 23.96 -0.84 -8.96
CA GLN A 109 23.15 -1.34 -10.05
C GLN A 109 22.05 -2.24 -9.51
N TYR A 110 20.87 -2.11 -10.10
CA TYR A 110 19.74 -3.00 -9.85
C TYR A 110 19.22 -3.59 -11.16
N SER A 111 18.62 -4.77 -11.08
CA SER A 111 17.85 -5.37 -12.17
C SER A 111 16.69 -6.21 -11.66
N TYR A 112 15.60 -6.25 -12.43
CA TYR A 112 14.44 -7.12 -12.22
C TYR A 112 13.72 -7.34 -13.55
N GLY A 113 13.47 -8.61 -13.89
CA GLY A 113 13.00 -8.98 -15.23
C GLY A 113 13.96 -8.48 -16.32
N VAL A 114 13.45 -7.71 -17.28
CA VAL A 114 14.26 -7.09 -18.35
C VAL A 114 14.76 -5.69 -18.01
N LEU A 115 14.38 -5.16 -16.84
CA LEU A 115 14.70 -3.79 -16.43
C LEU A 115 15.99 -3.78 -15.62
N ASN A 116 16.84 -2.78 -15.89
CA ASN A 116 18.03 -2.50 -15.12
C ASN A 116 18.26 -0.99 -15.01
N GLY A 117 19.11 -0.58 -14.07
CA GLY A 117 19.49 0.81 -13.87
C GLY A 117 20.43 1.00 -12.68
N ASN A 118 20.75 2.26 -12.40
CA ASN A 118 21.46 2.67 -11.19
C ASN A 118 20.50 3.45 -10.29
N GLY A 119 20.72 3.41 -8.98
CA GLY A 119 19.96 4.23 -8.04
C GLY A 119 20.40 4.04 -6.60
N LYS A 120 19.85 4.88 -5.72
CA LYS A 120 19.95 4.71 -4.28
C LYS A 120 19.12 3.50 -3.85
N ILE A 121 19.65 2.73 -2.94
CA ILE A 121 19.04 1.54 -2.37
C ILE A 121 18.95 1.79 -0.86
N GLY A 122 17.74 1.79 -0.32
CA GLY A 122 17.48 2.05 1.09
C GLY A 122 16.81 0.86 1.78
N VAL A 123 17.34 0.42 2.91
CA VAL A 123 16.75 -0.61 3.77
C VAL A 123 15.97 0.07 4.89
N PHE A 124 14.68 -0.18 4.99
CA PHE A 124 13.79 0.38 6.02
C PHE A 124 13.34 -0.71 6.99
N SER A 125 12.41 -0.39 7.90
CA SER A 125 11.92 -1.33 8.91
C SER A 125 11.19 -2.54 8.30
N ASP A 126 10.39 -2.31 7.25
CA ASP A 126 9.48 -3.30 6.66
C ASP A 126 9.75 -3.61 5.18
N CYS A 127 10.64 -2.85 4.53
CA CYS A 127 10.89 -2.95 3.10
C CYS A 127 12.30 -2.52 2.67
N LEU A 128 12.66 -2.91 1.45
CA LEU A 128 13.78 -2.37 0.69
C LEU A 128 13.24 -1.45 -0.40
N CYS A 129 13.82 -0.28 -0.60
CA CYS A 129 13.46 0.64 -1.67
C CYS A 129 14.60 0.81 -2.68
N ILE A 130 14.24 0.80 -3.96
CA ILE A 130 15.08 1.24 -5.08
C ILE A 130 14.57 2.61 -5.49
N LEU A 131 15.41 3.64 -5.36
CA LEU A 131 15.08 5.03 -5.64
C LEU A 131 15.76 5.45 -6.94
N SER A 132 15.16 5.01 -8.05
CA SER A 132 15.59 5.40 -9.40
C SER A 132 14.99 6.76 -9.77
N PRO A 133 15.69 7.61 -10.54
CA PRO A 133 15.20 8.93 -10.93
C PRO A 133 14.10 8.88 -12.02
N ASN A 134 13.28 7.82 -12.04
CA ASN A 134 12.19 7.58 -12.98
C ASN A 134 11.07 6.75 -12.33
N LEU A 135 10.08 6.37 -13.14
CA LEU A 135 8.98 5.48 -12.76
C LEU A 135 9.41 4.04 -12.38
N ARG A 136 10.69 3.69 -12.44
CA ARG A 136 11.22 2.38 -12.01
C ARG A 136 11.63 2.33 -10.55
N ALA A 137 11.42 3.39 -9.77
CA ALA A 137 11.53 3.29 -8.32
C ALA A 137 10.57 2.20 -7.80
N ARG A 138 11.02 1.38 -6.85
CA ARG A 138 10.28 0.22 -6.32
C ARG A 138 10.41 0.13 -4.82
N ARG A 139 9.31 -0.24 -4.16
CA ARG A 139 9.30 -0.73 -2.78
C ARG A 139 9.14 -2.26 -2.82
N ILE A 140 10.01 -2.95 -2.11
CA ILE A 140 10.10 -4.41 -2.03
C ILE A 140 9.84 -4.81 -0.57
N PRO A 141 8.61 -5.21 -0.22
CA PRO A 141 8.26 -5.55 1.15
C PRO A 141 8.93 -6.84 1.62
N PHE A 142 9.44 -6.83 2.84
CA PHE A 142 10.06 -8.02 3.44
C PHE A 142 9.06 -9.16 3.65
N ALA A 143 7.78 -8.83 3.77
CA ALA A 143 6.68 -9.78 3.85
C ALA A 143 6.58 -10.72 2.62
N PHE A 144 7.27 -10.43 1.52
CA PHE A 144 7.27 -11.29 0.32
C PHE A 144 8.62 -11.94 0.01
N ILE A 145 9.68 -11.64 0.77
CA ILE A 145 10.99 -12.26 0.56
C ILE A 145 10.95 -13.72 1.02
N ASN A 146 11.35 -14.63 0.13
CA ASN A 146 11.46 -16.05 0.41
C ASN A 146 12.91 -16.54 0.47
N GLY A 147 13.85 -15.79 -0.11
CA GLY A 147 15.26 -16.14 -0.08
C GLY A 147 16.16 -15.03 -0.58
N ILE A 148 17.44 -15.18 -0.25
CA ILE A 148 18.52 -14.30 -0.67
C ILE A 148 19.65 -15.20 -1.14
N LYS A 149 20.23 -14.86 -2.29
CA LYS A 149 21.33 -15.60 -2.91
C LYS A 149 22.44 -14.63 -3.26
N ARG A 150 23.68 -15.04 -3.05
CA ARG A 150 24.85 -14.25 -3.44
C ARG A 150 25.76 -15.04 -4.35
N GLU A 151 26.01 -14.51 -5.54
CA GLU A 151 26.88 -15.10 -6.54
C GLU A 151 27.56 -14.00 -7.35
N ASN A 152 28.84 -14.15 -7.68
CA ASN A 152 29.56 -13.24 -8.60
C ASN A 152 29.37 -11.75 -8.27
N TYR A 153 29.54 -11.36 -6.99
CA TYR A 153 29.34 -9.96 -6.51
C TYR A 153 27.93 -9.39 -6.75
N THR A 154 26.95 -10.27 -6.97
CA THR A 154 25.54 -9.92 -7.14
C THR A 154 24.74 -10.52 -6.00
N LEU A 155 23.98 -9.68 -5.31
CA LEU A 155 23.00 -10.08 -4.32
C LEU A 155 21.64 -10.19 -5.00
N THR A 156 21.02 -11.36 -4.97
CA THR A 156 19.70 -11.60 -5.55
C THR A 156 18.69 -11.91 -4.46
N ILE A 157 17.66 -11.08 -4.36
CA ILE A 157 16.51 -11.27 -3.49
C ILE A 157 15.42 -11.96 -4.30
N MET A 158 14.93 -13.09 -3.80
CA MET A 158 13.84 -13.86 -4.39
C MET A 158 12.55 -13.56 -3.62
N LEU A 159 11.50 -13.28 -4.37
CA LEU A 159 10.14 -13.10 -3.88
C LEU A 159 9.29 -14.30 -4.33
N ASN A 160 8.07 -14.39 -3.81
CA ASN A 160 7.09 -15.37 -4.28
C ASN A 160 6.75 -15.14 -5.77
N ALA A 161 6.44 -16.23 -6.50
CA ALA A 161 6.02 -16.23 -7.91
C ALA A 161 7.10 -15.77 -8.92
N ASP A 162 8.29 -16.35 -8.84
CA ASP A 162 9.43 -16.19 -9.78
C ASP A 162 9.94 -14.75 -9.97
N GLU A 163 9.58 -13.84 -9.07
CA GLU A 163 10.13 -12.49 -9.07
C GLU A 163 11.45 -12.44 -8.32
N ALA A 164 12.45 -11.80 -8.93
CA ALA A 164 13.75 -11.60 -8.33
C ALA A 164 14.27 -10.19 -8.60
N TYR A 165 14.97 -9.65 -7.61
CA TYR A 165 15.69 -8.39 -7.69
C TYR A 165 17.16 -8.65 -7.46
N SER A 166 18.01 -8.25 -8.41
CA SER A 166 19.45 -8.42 -8.32
C SER A 166 20.13 -7.07 -8.17
N PHE A 167 21.10 -7.01 -7.26
CA PHE A 167 21.88 -5.83 -6.91
C PHE A 167 23.36 -6.13 -7.11
N SER A 168 24.07 -5.24 -7.81
CA SER A 168 25.49 -5.38 -8.11
C SER A 168 26.19 -4.02 -8.04
N MET A 169 27.52 -4.02 -8.17
CA MET A 169 28.35 -2.81 -8.05
C MET A 169 28.19 -2.05 -6.72
N LEU A 170 27.90 -2.77 -5.64
CA LEU A 170 27.73 -2.20 -4.28
C LEU A 170 29.07 -1.94 -3.56
N GLY A 171 30.20 -2.33 -4.15
CA GLY A 171 31.52 -2.21 -3.51
C GLY A 171 31.58 -2.94 -2.17
N SER A 172 32.04 -2.23 -1.13
CA SER A 172 32.11 -2.74 0.25
C SER A 172 30.74 -2.96 0.91
N ASP A 173 29.67 -2.39 0.36
CA ASP A 173 28.36 -2.37 1.02
C ASP A 173 27.54 -3.63 0.72
N SER A 174 28.04 -4.54 -0.13
CA SER A 174 27.35 -5.79 -0.45
C SER A 174 27.03 -6.61 0.81
N ASP A 175 27.98 -6.70 1.75
CA ASP A 175 27.80 -7.45 3.00
C ASP A 175 26.86 -6.73 3.96
N LEU A 176 26.95 -5.39 4.00
CA LEU A 176 26.10 -4.55 4.83
C LEU A 176 24.63 -4.64 4.38
N LEU A 177 24.40 -4.64 3.07
CA LEU A 177 23.06 -4.76 2.49
C LEU A 177 22.44 -6.12 2.81
N GLU A 178 23.17 -7.21 2.59
CA GLU A 178 22.68 -8.56 2.92
C GLU A 178 22.38 -8.70 4.42
N GLY A 179 23.27 -8.20 5.28
CA GLY A 179 23.11 -8.22 6.73
C GLY A 179 21.88 -7.44 7.19
N ALA A 180 21.70 -6.21 6.67
CA ALA A 180 20.58 -5.34 7.01
C ALA A 180 19.24 -5.98 6.59
N ILE A 181 19.12 -6.50 5.36
CA ILE A 181 17.90 -7.17 4.90
C ILE A 181 17.62 -8.42 5.75
N THR A 182 18.62 -9.26 5.97
CA THR A 182 18.48 -10.50 6.75
C THR A 182 18.00 -10.21 8.17
N GLN A 183 18.54 -9.17 8.81
CA GLN A 183 18.11 -8.74 10.14
C GLN A 183 16.64 -8.30 10.13
N ARG A 184 16.23 -7.42 9.21
CA ARG A 184 14.84 -6.94 9.13
C ARG A 184 13.85 -8.06 8.85
N VAL A 185 14.18 -8.99 7.96
CA VAL A 185 13.35 -10.19 7.70
C VAL A 185 13.20 -11.07 8.94
N ARG A 186 14.25 -11.22 9.76
CA ARG A 186 14.17 -11.96 11.03
C ARG A 186 13.29 -11.25 12.04
N GLU A 187 13.41 -9.93 12.16
CA GLU A 187 12.55 -9.12 13.05
C GLU A 187 11.09 -9.21 12.63
N LEU A 188 10.78 -9.12 11.33
CA LEU A 188 9.42 -9.31 10.83
C LEU A 188 8.84 -10.68 11.21
N ARG A 189 9.62 -11.77 11.07
CA ARG A 189 9.17 -13.11 11.47
C ARG A 189 8.90 -13.22 12.97
N ASN A 190 9.69 -12.53 13.80
CA ASN A 190 9.41 -12.48 15.24
C ASN A 190 8.12 -11.70 15.53
N ASN A 191 7.84 -10.65 14.77
CA ASN A 191 6.58 -9.91 14.87
C ASN A 191 5.39 -10.78 14.46
N ASP A 192 5.50 -11.60 13.40
CA ASP A 192 4.46 -12.55 13.00
C ASP A 192 4.16 -13.58 14.11
N ILE A 193 5.19 -14.08 14.80
CA ILE A 193 5.03 -14.97 15.97
C ILE A 193 4.28 -14.25 17.10
N ALA A 194 4.67 -13.00 17.41
CA ALA A 194 4.00 -12.20 18.43
C ALA A 194 2.54 -11.89 18.06
N PHE A 195 2.28 -11.59 16.79
CA PHE A 195 0.96 -11.38 16.23
C PHE A 195 0.07 -12.61 16.40
N VAL A 196 0.54 -13.79 16.00
CA VAL A 196 -0.21 -15.05 16.19
C VAL A 196 -0.48 -15.32 17.67
N LYS A 197 0.47 -15.02 18.56
CA LYS A 197 0.27 -15.15 20.00
C LYS A 197 -0.82 -14.21 20.54
N LYS A 198 -0.94 -12.99 20.00
CA LYS A 198 -2.06 -12.08 20.31
C LYS A 198 -3.39 -12.61 19.79
N LEU A 199 -3.40 -13.16 18.58
CA LEU A 199 -4.61 -13.69 17.95
C LEU A 199 -5.14 -14.95 18.65
N VAL A 200 -4.25 -15.86 19.06
CA VAL A 200 -4.59 -17.10 19.75
C VAL A 200 -3.69 -17.31 20.97
N PRO A 201 -4.02 -16.67 22.12
CA PRO A 201 -3.19 -16.71 23.33
C PRO A 201 -2.96 -18.12 23.90
N SER A 202 -3.84 -19.07 23.61
CA SER A 202 -3.77 -20.45 24.12
C SER A 202 -2.71 -21.31 23.42
N LEU A 203 -2.15 -20.90 22.28
CA LEU A 203 -1.16 -21.71 21.56
C LEU A 203 0.17 -21.82 22.33
N GLY A 204 0.76 -23.02 22.31
CA GLY A 204 2.10 -23.28 22.83
C GLY A 204 3.21 -22.72 21.93
N PHE A 205 4.43 -22.58 22.47
CA PHE A 205 5.56 -21.94 21.76
C PHE A 205 5.85 -22.53 20.36
N SER A 206 5.90 -23.86 20.24
CA SER A 206 6.14 -24.55 18.97
C SER A 206 5.01 -24.33 17.95
N GLU A 207 3.77 -24.29 18.43
CA GLU A 207 2.59 -24.07 17.58
C GLU A 207 2.53 -22.63 17.05
N VAL A 208 2.80 -21.64 17.91
CA VAL A 208 2.87 -20.22 17.51
C VAL A 208 3.96 -20.01 16.46
N THR A 209 5.13 -20.63 16.63
CA THR A 209 6.24 -20.52 15.67
C THR A 209 5.85 -21.06 14.29
N LYS A 210 5.21 -22.23 14.24
CA LYS A 210 4.72 -22.81 12.98
C LYS A 210 3.60 -21.98 12.36
N ALA A 211 2.67 -21.49 13.18
CA ALA A 211 1.56 -20.68 12.73
C ALA A 211 2.03 -19.31 12.19
N GLY A 212 3.00 -18.65 12.82
CA GLY A 212 3.59 -17.39 12.34
C GLY A 212 4.35 -17.54 11.01
N ALA A 213 4.82 -18.75 10.67
CA ALA A 213 5.39 -19.01 9.35
C ALA A 213 4.32 -19.10 8.23
N LEU A 214 3.07 -19.42 8.59
CA LEU A 214 1.95 -19.60 7.66
C LEU A 214 1.06 -18.35 7.56
N LEU A 215 0.82 -17.68 8.68
CA LEU A 215 -0.01 -16.47 8.79
C LEU A 215 0.88 -15.29 9.13
N ARG A 216 1.08 -14.42 8.14
CA ARG A 216 1.77 -13.14 8.30
C ARG A 216 0.74 -12.04 8.50
N GLU A 217 1.05 -11.07 9.34
CA GLU A 217 0.12 -9.98 9.61
C GLU A 217 -0.21 -9.19 8.32
N GLY A 218 -1.50 -8.97 8.06
CA GLY A 218 -2.00 -8.22 6.90
C GLY A 218 -1.94 -8.95 5.55
N ILE A 219 -1.32 -10.13 5.47
CA ILE A 219 -1.23 -10.93 4.25
C ILE A 219 -2.27 -12.04 4.27
N ALA A 220 -3.12 -12.12 3.24
CA ALA A 220 -4.12 -13.16 3.15
C ALA A 220 -3.52 -14.52 2.77
N VAL A 221 -4.04 -15.54 3.43
CA VAL A 221 -3.72 -16.95 3.23
C VAL A 221 -5.01 -17.75 3.14
N GLN A 222 -5.01 -18.83 2.35
CA GLN A 222 -6.17 -19.71 2.25
C GLN A 222 -6.39 -20.46 3.57
N LEU A 223 -7.62 -20.45 4.09
CA LEU A 223 -7.93 -21.04 5.39
C LEU A 223 -7.61 -22.54 5.46
N LYS A 224 -7.73 -23.26 4.34
CA LYS A 224 -7.36 -24.69 4.25
C LYS A 224 -5.87 -24.97 4.45
N GLN A 225 -5.01 -23.96 4.31
CA GLN A 225 -3.56 -24.07 4.55
C GLN A 225 -3.21 -23.87 6.03
N LEU A 226 -4.16 -23.43 6.86
CA LEU A 226 -3.94 -23.13 8.26
C LEU A 226 -4.39 -24.27 9.18
N PRO A 227 -3.77 -24.41 10.37
CA PRO A 227 -4.28 -25.32 11.40
C PRO A 227 -5.70 -24.93 11.85
N VAL A 228 -6.51 -25.93 12.19
CA VAL A 228 -7.92 -25.75 12.60
C VAL A 228 -8.08 -24.73 13.73
N THR A 229 -7.15 -24.70 14.70
CA THR A 229 -7.17 -23.73 15.81
C THR A 229 -7.07 -22.29 15.33
N LEU A 230 -6.23 -22.04 14.32
CA LEU A 230 -6.03 -20.72 13.75
C LEU A 230 -7.20 -20.32 12.84
N THR A 231 -7.69 -21.26 12.03
CA THR A 231 -8.88 -21.06 11.20
C THR A 231 -10.08 -20.69 12.07
N GLY A 232 -10.35 -21.44 13.14
CA GLY A 232 -11.46 -21.15 14.06
C GLY A 232 -11.34 -19.78 14.74
N ALA A 233 -10.12 -19.36 15.09
CA ALA A 233 -9.89 -18.02 15.64
C ALA A 233 -10.18 -16.93 14.62
N ILE A 234 -9.68 -17.06 13.38
CA ILE A 234 -9.92 -16.09 12.30
C ILE A 234 -11.41 -16.00 11.95
N GLU A 235 -12.09 -17.14 11.81
CA GLU A 235 -13.54 -17.16 11.55
C GLU A 235 -14.32 -16.49 12.68
N LYS A 236 -13.92 -16.70 13.94
CA LYS A 236 -14.51 -15.98 15.08
C LYS A 236 -14.34 -14.47 14.93
N LYS A 237 -13.13 -14.00 14.57
CA LYS A 237 -12.89 -12.57 14.34
C LYS A 237 -13.77 -12.03 13.20
N ALA A 238 -13.89 -12.76 12.09
CA ALA A 238 -14.77 -12.37 10.98
C ALA A 238 -16.24 -12.25 11.42
N ARG A 239 -16.74 -13.19 12.25
CA ARG A 239 -18.11 -13.17 12.80
C ARG A 239 -18.35 -12.10 13.85
N ASN A 240 -17.30 -11.61 14.51
CA ASN A 240 -17.40 -10.48 15.44
C ASN A 240 -17.29 -9.12 14.70
N SER A 241 -16.84 -9.13 13.45
CA SER A 241 -16.59 -7.92 12.66
C SER A 241 -17.85 -7.39 11.97
N LYS A 242 -17.74 -6.21 11.33
CA LYS A 242 -18.83 -5.63 10.52
C LYS A 242 -19.17 -6.46 9.28
N ALA A 243 -18.31 -7.39 8.85
CA ALA A 243 -18.61 -8.34 7.77
C ALA A 243 -19.45 -9.54 8.22
N ALA A 244 -19.78 -9.68 9.51
CA ALA A 244 -20.55 -10.80 10.05
C ALA A 244 -21.89 -11.04 9.32
N PRO A 245 -22.71 -10.00 8.99
CA PRO A 245 -23.99 -10.22 8.31
C PRO A 245 -23.85 -10.85 6.93
N THR A 246 -22.71 -10.66 6.26
CA THR A 246 -22.45 -11.15 4.90
C THR A 246 -21.56 -12.38 4.86
N TYR A 247 -20.89 -12.74 5.96
CA TYR A 247 -19.88 -13.81 5.98
C TYR A 247 -20.41 -15.17 5.51
N GLU A 248 -21.53 -15.63 6.07
CA GLU A 248 -22.13 -16.91 5.67
C GLU A 248 -22.66 -16.89 4.24
N GLN A 249 -23.24 -15.75 3.84
CA GLN A 249 -23.77 -15.58 2.49
C GLN A 249 -22.64 -15.64 1.44
N LEU A 250 -21.47 -15.06 1.74
CA LEU A 250 -20.29 -15.18 0.88
C LEU A 250 -19.88 -16.65 0.68
N LYS A 251 -19.84 -17.45 1.75
CA LYS A 251 -19.49 -18.88 1.69
C LYS A 251 -20.51 -19.70 0.89
N GLU A 252 -21.79 -19.33 0.93
CA GLU A 252 -22.87 -19.98 0.18
C GLU A 252 -22.81 -19.66 -1.34
N ILE A 253 -22.53 -18.40 -1.68
CA ILE A 253 -22.57 -17.88 -3.06
C ILE A 253 -21.29 -18.24 -3.83
N CYS A 254 -20.15 -18.20 -3.16
CA CYS A 254 -18.83 -18.36 -3.76
C CYS A 254 -18.21 -19.74 -3.46
N ASP A 255 -16.98 -19.96 -3.92
CA ASP A 255 -16.23 -21.18 -3.64
C ASP A 255 -15.44 -21.06 -2.32
N HIS A 256 -16.06 -21.55 -1.24
CA HIS A 256 -15.50 -21.45 0.11
C HIS A 256 -14.25 -22.31 0.33
N GLU A 257 -13.97 -23.32 -0.51
CA GLU A 257 -12.74 -24.12 -0.43
C GLU A 257 -11.48 -23.31 -0.76
N HIS A 258 -11.67 -22.13 -1.37
CA HIS A 258 -10.61 -21.20 -1.72
C HIS A 258 -10.67 -19.89 -0.93
N LEU A 259 -11.50 -19.82 0.12
CA LEU A 259 -11.58 -18.67 1.02
C LEU A 259 -10.19 -18.37 1.62
N ALA A 260 -9.71 -17.17 1.35
CA ALA A 260 -8.50 -16.62 1.92
C ALA A 260 -8.83 -15.43 2.82
N VAL A 261 -8.10 -15.29 3.91
CA VAL A 261 -8.32 -14.22 4.89
C VAL A 261 -7.00 -13.56 5.23
N GLY A 262 -6.96 -12.23 5.14
CA GLY A 262 -5.94 -11.38 5.71
C GLY A 262 -6.47 -10.72 6.98
N ILE A 263 -5.62 -10.65 8.00
CA ILE A 263 -5.98 -10.09 9.30
C ILE A 263 -4.81 -9.27 9.84
N LYS A 264 -5.11 -8.11 10.43
CA LYS A 264 -4.14 -7.17 11.00
C LYS A 264 -4.62 -6.67 12.36
N CYS A 265 -3.71 -6.65 13.33
CA CYS A 265 -3.93 -6.04 14.63
C CYS A 265 -3.72 -4.53 14.49
N LEU A 266 -4.68 -3.73 14.95
CA LEU A 266 -4.45 -2.30 15.02
C LEU A 266 -3.40 -1.96 16.09
N PRO A 267 -2.59 -0.92 15.88
CA PRO A 267 -1.73 -0.35 16.92
C PRO A 267 -2.56 0.03 18.16
N ASP A 268 -1.94 -0.04 19.35
CA ASP A 268 -2.63 0.24 20.60
C ASP A 268 -3.24 1.65 20.62
N GLU A 269 -2.51 2.65 20.14
CA GLU A 269 -2.99 4.03 20.06
C GLU A 269 -4.24 4.20 19.18
N GLU A 270 -4.26 3.57 18.01
CA GLU A 270 -5.41 3.61 17.09
C GLU A 270 -6.62 2.85 17.66
N PHE A 271 -6.37 1.71 18.30
CA PHE A 271 -7.39 0.93 18.98
C PHE A 271 -8.05 1.71 20.13
N GLU A 272 -7.27 2.35 21.00
CA GLU A 272 -7.81 3.14 22.12
C GLU A 272 -8.58 4.38 21.61
N ALA A 273 -8.10 5.03 20.55
CA ALA A 273 -8.82 6.15 19.92
C ALA A 273 -10.18 5.71 19.36
N LEU A 274 -10.25 4.57 18.68
CA LEU A 274 -11.50 4.01 18.16
C LEU A 274 -12.46 3.57 19.28
N LYS A 275 -11.92 2.96 20.34
CA LYS A 275 -12.68 2.57 21.53
C LYS A 275 -13.34 3.79 22.17
N GLN A 276 -12.57 4.86 22.37
CA GLN A 276 -13.07 6.11 22.94
C GLN A 276 -14.16 6.73 22.08
N ALA A 277 -13.95 6.81 20.76
CA ALA A 277 -14.94 7.35 19.83
C ALA A 277 -16.25 6.54 19.80
N GLU A 278 -16.19 5.22 19.99
CA GLU A 278 -17.39 4.38 20.03
C GLU A 278 -18.16 4.55 21.34
N ILE A 279 -17.47 4.68 22.48
CA ILE A 279 -18.08 5.00 23.78
C ILE A 279 -18.78 6.36 23.72
N GLU A 280 -18.15 7.37 23.11
CA GLU A 280 -18.74 8.69 22.92
C GLU A 280 -20.05 8.62 22.11
N LYS A 281 -20.07 7.88 21.00
CA LYS A 281 -21.30 7.67 20.21
C LYS A 281 -22.41 6.96 21.00
N LEU A 282 -22.05 5.98 21.83
CA LEU A 282 -23.03 5.29 22.67
C LEU A 282 -23.66 6.23 23.70
N ASN A 283 -22.85 7.09 24.32
CA ASN A 283 -23.34 8.11 25.24
C ASN A 283 -24.23 9.14 24.54
N GLU A 284 -23.83 9.65 23.37
CA GLU A 284 -24.64 10.59 22.57
C GLU A 284 -26.01 9.99 22.19
N ASN A 285 -26.04 8.71 21.80
CA ASN A 285 -27.28 8.01 21.49
C ASN A 285 -28.15 7.78 22.73
N ALA A 286 -27.54 7.49 23.88
CA ALA A 286 -28.27 7.35 25.15
C ALA A 286 -28.92 8.67 25.56
N ASP A 287 -28.18 9.79 25.48
CA ASP A 287 -28.69 11.13 25.74
C ASP A 287 -29.82 11.53 24.78
N ALA A 288 -29.67 11.22 23.49
CA ALA A 288 -30.72 11.44 22.49
C ALA A 288 -31.99 10.64 22.82
N ASN A 289 -31.86 9.37 23.21
CA ASN A 289 -33.00 8.51 23.57
C ASN A 289 -33.68 8.94 24.88
N LEU A 290 -32.90 9.43 25.87
CA LEU A 290 -33.43 10.03 27.09
C LEU A 290 -34.23 11.30 26.77
N SER A 291 -33.72 12.15 25.88
CA SER A 291 -34.40 13.37 25.45
C SER A 291 -35.68 13.10 24.66
N ALA A 292 -35.75 11.98 23.93
CA ALA A 292 -36.92 11.53 23.19
C ALA A 292 -37.96 10.80 24.07
N GLY A 293 -37.70 10.60 25.36
CA GLY A 293 -38.59 9.90 26.29
C GLY A 293 -38.70 8.39 26.04
N THR A 294 -37.74 7.81 25.32
CA THR A 294 -37.73 6.39 24.93
C THR A 294 -36.69 5.55 25.68
N GLY A 295 -35.92 6.14 26.60
CA GLY A 295 -34.88 5.46 27.39
C GLY A 295 -35.12 5.49 28.90
N GLU A 296 -34.73 4.42 29.60
CA GLU A 296 -34.60 4.40 31.06
C GLU A 296 -33.23 4.96 31.46
N ASN A 297 -33.20 5.75 32.54
CA ASN A 297 -32.00 6.44 33.01
C ASN A 297 -31.15 5.51 33.88
N ASP A 298 -30.45 4.56 33.25
CA ASP A 298 -29.47 3.72 33.93
C ASP A 298 -28.15 4.50 33.93
N GLY A 299 -27.89 5.26 35.00
CA GLY A 299 -26.77 6.22 35.12
C GLY A 299 -25.35 5.63 35.15
N GLY A 300 -25.12 4.51 34.44
CA GLY A 300 -23.81 3.93 34.22
C GLY A 300 -23.14 4.51 32.97
N ALA A 301 -21.82 4.69 33.02
CA ALA A 301 -21.04 5.01 31.82
C ALA A 301 -21.21 3.88 30.78
N ALA A 302 -21.41 4.22 29.50
CA ALA A 302 -21.47 3.20 28.46
C ALA A 302 -20.15 2.41 28.41
N GLU A 303 -20.23 1.08 28.51
CA GLU A 303 -19.10 0.17 28.35
C GLU A 303 -19.31 -0.69 27.10
N LEU A 304 -18.22 -0.97 26.38
CA LEU A 304 -18.24 -1.90 25.25
C LEU A 304 -18.21 -3.35 25.76
N THR A 305 -18.94 -4.24 25.09
CA THR A 305 -18.78 -5.67 25.33
C THR A 305 -17.42 -6.16 24.84
N ALA A 306 -16.97 -7.31 25.34
CA ALA A 306 -15.72 -7.92 24.91
C ALA A 306 -15.70 -8.19 23.38
N GLU A 307 -16.85 -8.51 22.79
CA GLU A 307 -16.98 -8.70 21.34
C GLU A 307 -16.86 -7.39 20.56
N GLN A 308 -17.39 -6.28 21.09
CA GLN A 308 -17.26 -4.96 20.47
C GLN A 308 -15.81 -4.47 20.52
N GLU A 309 -15.14 -4.62 21.67
CA GLU A 309 -13.71 -4.31 21.77
C GLU A 309 -12.88 -5.18 20.82
N ASP A 310 -13.18 -6.48 20.75
CA ASP A 310 -12.50 -7.37 19.83
C ASP A 310 -12.72 -6.95 18.37
N ALA A 311 -13.93 -6.53 18.00
CA ALA A 311 -14.24 -6.04 16.65
C ALA A 311 -13.48 -4.76 16.28
N LEU A 312 -13.14 -3.92 17.26
CA LEU A 312 -12.34 -2.71 17.04
C LEU A 312 -10.83 -3.01 16.94
N ARG A 313 -10.37 -4.17 17.40
CA ARG A 313 -8.94 -4.50 17.44
C ARG A 313 -8.40 -5.04 16.11
N TRP A 314 -9.24 -5.65 15.29
CA TRP A 314 -8.80 -6.41 14.12
C TRP A 314 -9.38 -5.85 12.83
N ALA A 315 -8.49 -5.44 11.92
CA ALA A 315 -8.84 -5.26 10.53
C ALA A 315 -8.79 -6.61 9.81
N ILE A 316 -9.88 -6.98 9.14
CA ILE A 316 -10.03 -8.27 8.47
C ILE A 316 -10.48 -8.03 7.04
N TRP A 317 -9.91 -8.79 6.12
CA TRP A 317 -10.38 -8.83 4.75
C TRP A 317 -10.34 -10.25 4.20
N MET A 318 -11.33 -10.57 3.38
CA MET A 318 -11.59 -11.93 2.91
C MET A 318 -11.68 -11.92 1.40
N ALA A 319 -10.90 -12.75 0.75
CA ALA A 319 -10.94 -12.95 -0.68
C ALA A 319 -11.46 -14.35 -0.99
N ILE A 320 -12.47 -14.43 -1.85
CA ILE A 320 -13.11 -15.68 -2.24
C ILE A 320 -13.44 -15.66 -3.73
N PRO A 321 -13.10 -16.71 -4.50
CA PRO A 321 -13.47 -16.77 -5.91
C PRO A 321 -14.94 -17.14 -6.06
N SER A 322 -15.59 -16.63 -7.10
CA SER A 322 -16.88 -17.14 -7.57
C SER A 322 -16.77 -18.62 -7.93
N LYS A 323 -17.90 -19.34 -7.94
CA LYS A 323 -17.93 -20.78 -8.24
C LYS A 323 -17.36 -21.16 -9.62
N ASP A 324 -17.41 -20.23 -10.58
CA ASP A 324 -16.80 -20.39 -11.90
C ASP A 324 -15.32 -19.97 -11.96
N GLY A 325 -14.76 -19.49 -10.84
CA GLY A 325 -13.38 -19.04 -10.69
C GLY A 325 -13.04 -17.72 -11.41
N LYS A 326 -14.00 -17.07 -12.10
CA LYS A 326 -13.70 -15.90 -12.96
C LYS A 326 -13.63 -14.58 -12.20
N THR A 327 -14.34 -14.49 -11.08
CA THR A 327 -14.46 -13.26 -10.29
C THR A 327 -13.94 -13.50 -8.89
N ALA A 328 -13.08 -12.63 -8.40
CA ALA A 328 -12.71 -12.57 -7.00
C ALA A 328 -13.62 -11.57 -6.29
N VAL A 329 -14.24 -12.00 -5.19
CA VAL A 329 -15.00 -11.15 -4.28
C VAL A 329 -14.13 -10.89 -3.07
N VAL A 330 -13.93 -9.61 -2.74
CA VAL A 330 -13.08 -9.17 -1.63
C VAL A 330 -13.93 -8.35 -0.66
N GLU A 331 -14.14 -8.90 0.54
CA GLU A 331 -14.90 -8.26 1.61
C GLU A 331 -13.95 -7.65 2.63
N PHE A 332 -14.16 -6.39 2.97
CA PHE A 332 -13.38 -5.65 3.96
C PHE A 332 -14.22 -5.36 5.19
N SER A 333 -13.65 -5.61 6.37
CA SER A 333 -14.12 -5.10 7.65
C SER A 333 -12.94 -4.45 8.37
N ILE A 334 -12.86 -3.13 8.26
CA ILE A 334 -11.84 -2.32 8.92
C ILE A 334 -12.52 -1.56 10.07
N PRO A 335 -11.97 -1.61 11.30
CA PRO A 335 -12.49 -0.83 12.42
C PRO A 335 -12.62 0.65 12.07
N GLY A 336 -13.68 1.30 12.57
CA GLY A 336 -13.99 2.70 12.25
C GLY A 336 -14.68 2.93 10.89
N GLU A 337 -14.68 1.96 9.98
CA GLU A 337 -15.30 2.06 8.65
C GLU A 337 -16.48 1.10 8.48
N ASP A 338 -17.35 1.33 7.51
CA ASP A 338 -18.36 0.36 7.11
C ASP A 338 -17.76 -0.80 6.29
N ALA A 339 -18.39 -1.96 6.38
CA ALA A 339 -18.01 -3.10 5.56
C ALA A 339 -18.15 -2.76 4.06
N ALA A 340 -17.24 -3.30 3.24
CA ALA A 340 -17.20 -2.97 1.83
C ALA A 340 -16.78 -4.17 0.98
N THR A 341 -17.54 -4.42 -0.09
CA THR A 341 -17.27 -5.51 -1.04
C THR A 341 -16.74 -4.97 -2.36
N TYR A 342 -15.60 -5.48 -2.79
CA TYR A 342 -14.94 -5.16 -4.06
C TYR A 342 -14.89 -6.42 -4.94
N LEU A 343 -15.02 -6.23 -6.25
CA LEU A 343 -14.99 -7.31 -7.21
C LEU A 343 -13.87 -7.10 -8.22
N PHE A 344 -13.12 -8.16 -8.50
CA PHE A 344 -12.03 -8.17 -9.46
C PHE A 344 -12.16 -9.37 -10.41
N ARG A 345 -11.64 -9.28 -11.62
CA ARG A 345 -11.39 -10.46 -12.46
C ARG A 345 -10.26 -11.26 -11.82
N ALA A 346 -10.48 -12.55 -11.52
CA ALA A 346 -9.46 -13.39 -10.92
C ALA A 346 -8.31 -13.68 -11.91
N GLY A 347 -8.62 -13.86 -13.19
CA GLY A 347 -7.64 -14.26 -14.20
C GLY A 347 -7.43 -15.79 -14.23
N PRO A 348 -6.30 -16.30 -14.77
CA PRO A 348 -6.16 -17.72 -15.09
C PRO A 348 -5.93 -18.63 -13.87
N GLY A 349 -5.68 -18.10 -12.67
CA GLY A 349 -5.46 -18.91 -11.47
C GLY A 349 -5.64 -18.13 -10.16
N TRP A 350 -6.26 -18.79 -9.18
CA TRP A 350 -6.60 -18.20 -7.88
C TRP A 350 -5.37 -17.78 -7.07
N ASP A 351 -4.36 -18.64 -6.96
CA ASP A 351 -3.16 -18.34 -6.17
C ASP A 351 -2.40 -17.12 -6.72
N GLY A 352 -2.33 -17.01 -8.05
CA GLY A 352 -1.74 -15.85 -8.73
C GLY A 352 -2.53 -14.57 -8.45
N PHE A 353 -3.87 -14.65 -8.46
CA PHE A 353 -4.71 -13.51 -8.06
C PHE A 353 -4.51 -13.14 -6.59
N LEU A 354 -4.51 -14.11 -5.69
CA LEU A 354 -4.37 -13.86 -4.26
C LEU A 354 -3.02 -13.20 -3.94
N MET A 355 -1.94 -13.65 -4.59
CA MET A 355 -0.63 -13.01 -4.49
C MET A 355 -0.66 -11.57 -5.01
N LEU A 356 -1.30 -11.33 -6.16
CA LEU A 356 -1.47 -9.99 -6.72
C LEU A 356 -2.25 -9.08 -5.76
N LEU A 357 -3.34 -9.57 -5.17
CA LEU A 357 -4.15 -8.86 -4.20
C LEU A 357 -3.34 -8.53 -2.95
N ASN A 358 -2.63 -9.51 -2.38
CA ASN A 358 -1.75 -9.31 -1.22
C ASN A 358 -0.74 -8.19 -1.46
N ARG A 359 -0.09 -8.16 -2.62
CA ARG A 359 0.87 -7.09 -2.97
C ARG A 359 0.20 -5.73 -3.10
N GLY A 360 -1.00 -5.66 -3.67
CA GLY A 360 -1.76 -4.42 -3.76
C GLY A 360 -2.21 -3.91 -2.39
N MET A 361 -2.73 -4.80 -1.55
CA MET A 361 -3.19 -4.48 -0.19
C MET A 361 -2.04 -4.03 0.71
N GLU A 362 -0.89 -4.70 0.63
CA GLU A 362 0.32 -4.34 1.35
C GLU A 362 0.83 -2.96 0.89
N ALA A 363 0.95 -2.74 -0.42
CA ALA A 363 1.49 -1.48 -0.95
C ALA A 363 0.59 -0.26 -0.68
N THR A 364 -0.70 -0.48 -0.45
CA THR A 364 -1.68 0.58 -0.15
C THR A 364 -1.94 0.76 1.33
N GLN A 365 -1.29 -0.04 2.20
CA GLN A 365 -1.62 -0.12 3.62
C GLN A 365 -3.13 -0.30 3.87
N MET A 366 -3.77 -1.14 3.06
CA MET A 366 -5.21 -1.42 3.06
C MET A 366 -6.15 -0.30 2.57
N ARG A 367 -5.62 0.81 2.04
CA ARG A 367 -6.40 1.86 1.38
C ARG A 367 -6.90 1.40 0.00
N ARG A 368 -8.16 0.99 -0.06
CA ARG A 368 -8.78 0.31 -1.22
C ARG A 368 -9.32 1.26 -2.29
N GLU A 369 -9.43 2.54 -1.97
CA GLU A 369 -10.03 3.57 -2.83
C GLU A 369 -9.29 3.69 -4.16
N ILE A 370 -7.96 3.54 -4.12
CA ILE A 370 -7.08 3.59 -5.30
C ILE A 370 -7.45 2.54 -6.35
N PHE A 371 -8.16 1.46 -6.02
CA PHE A 371 -8.62 0.50 -7.02
C PHE A 371 -9.86 1.00 -7.78
N SER A 372 -10.63 1.91 -7.19
CA SER A 372 -11.92 2.38 -7.68
C SER A 372 -11.92 3.79 -8.26
N LEU A 373 -10.91 4.62 -7.95
CA LEU A 373 -10.79 5.97 -8.51
C LEU A 373 -10.69 5.93 -10.04
N SER A 374 -11.34 6.87 -10.72
CA SER A 374 -11.15 7.05 -12.16
C SER A 374 -9.75 7.57 -12.47
N ASP A 375 -9.31 7.43 -13.72
CA ASP A 375 -8.03 7.99 -14.14
C ASP A 375 -8.06 9.53 -14.17
N GLU A 376 -9.25 10.13 -14.31
CA GLU A 376 -9.47 11.58 -14.16
C GLU A 376 -9.29 12.04 -12.72
N ALA A 377 -9.91 11.35 -11.75
CA ALA A 377 -9.76 11.69 -10.33
C ALA A 377 -8.31 11.56 -9.87
N LEU A 378 -7.58 10.58 -10.41
CA LEU A 378 -6.15 10.42 -10.13
C LEU A 378 -5.28 11.57 -10.67
N LYS A 379 -5.77 12.42 -11.57
CA LYS A 379 -5.04 13.62 -12.04
C LYS A 379 -5.15 14.80 -11.07
N GLU A 380 -6.10 14.76 -10.13
CA GLU A 380 -6.24 15.80 -9.12
C GLU A 380 -5.03 15.82 -8.18
N GLU A 381 -4.65 17.01 -7.72
CA GLU A 381 -3.49 17.18 -6.85
C GLU A 381 -3.68 16.48 -5.49
N ALA A 382 -4.91 16.46 -4.98
CA ALA A 382 -5.26 15.72 -3.76
C ALA A 382 -4.96 14.20 -3.86
N ASN A 383 -4.79 13.68 -5.08
CA ASN A 383 -4.48 12.27 -5.35
C ASN A 383 -3.06 12.06 -5.90
N SER A 384 -2.15 13.04 -5.76
CA SER A 384 -0.75 12.97 -6.23
C SER A 384 -0.04 11.71 -5.75
N ASP A 385 -0.20 11.36 -4.47
CA ASP A 385 0.53 10.26 -3.85
C ASP A 385 0.00 8.91 -4.35
N GLN A 386 -1.32 8.81 -4.51
CA GLN A 386 -1.96 7.64 -5.10
C GLN A 386 -1.58 7.47 -6.57
N ARG A 387 -1.48 8.57 -7.32
CA ARG A 387 -0.96 8.57 -8.70
C ARG A 387 0.49 8.08 -8.73
N MET A 388 1.35 8.61 -7.86
CA MET A 388 2.76 8.18 -7.77
C MET A 388 2.90 6.70 -7.42
N LEU A 389 2.13 6.23 -6.46
CA LEU A 389 2.08 4.84 -6.03
C LEU A 389 1.60 3.93 -7.16
N LYS A 390 0.50 4.26 -7.84
CA LYS A 390 -0.02 3.51 -9.01
C LYS A 390 1.06 3.38 -10.08
N MET A 391 1.77 4.45 -10.43
CA MET A 391 2.75 4.43 -11.51
C MET A 391 3.98 3.55 -11.20
N ARG A 392 4.27 3.32 -9.93
CA ARG A 392 5.48 2.59 -9.46
C ARG A 392 5.20 1.19 -8.91
N THR A 393 3.93 0.81 -8.76
CA THR A 393 3.54 -0.49 -8.19
C THR A 393 2.74 -1.30 -9.20
N PRO A 394 3.37 -2.28 -9.90
CA PRO A 394 2.70 -3.09 -10.93
C PRO A 394 1.44 -3.80 -10.42
N ALA A 395 1.43 -4.25 -9.17
CA ALA A 395 0.28 -4.93 -8.58
C ALA A 395 -0.97 -4.04 -8.55
N ILE A 396 -0.82 -2.75 -8.22
CA ILE A 396 -1.92 -1.79 -8.20
C ILE A 396 -2.44 -1.53 -9.62
N GLN A 397 -1.54 -1.40 -10.60
CA GLN A 397 -1.93 -1.21 -12.00
C GLN A 397 -2.77 -2.39 -12.50
N GLU A 398 -2.34 -3.61 -12.19
CA GLU A 398 -3.02 -4.83 -12.63
C GLU A 398 -4.35 -5.04 -11.90
N LEU A 399 -4.42 -4.78 -10.58
CA LEU A 399 -5.68 -4.82 -9.83
C LEU A 399 -6.69 -3.79 -10.36
N ARG A 400 -6.26 -2.57 -10.69
CA ARG A 400 -7.12 -1.56 -11.32
C ARG A 400 -7.69 -2.03 -12.66
N LYS A 401 -6.87 -2.64 -13.52
CA LYS A 401 -7.35 -3.23 -14.80
C LYS A 401 -8.36 -4.35 -14.59
N ARG A 402 -8.22 -5.09 -13.49
CA ARG A 402 -9.11 -6.21 -13.11
C ARG A 402 -10.34 -5.76 -12.33
N PHE A 403 -10.39 -4.53 -11.83
CA PHE A 403 -11.50 -4.03 -11.02
C PHE A 403 -12.80 -4.04 -11.82
N ILE A 404 -13.85 -4.60 -11.22
CA ILE A 404 -15.19 -4.72 -11.81
C ILE A 404 -16.14 -3.70 -11.19
N GLY A 405 -16.00 -3.45 -9.89
CA GLY A 405 -16.85 -2.53 -9.16
C GLY A 405 -16.96 -2.89 -7.68
N ARG A 406 -17.83 -2.16 -6.98
CA ARG A 406 -18.16 -2.36 -5.56
C ARG A 406 -19.63 -2.76 -5.37
N VAL A 407 -19.93 -3.45 -4.27
CA VAL A 407 -21.31 -3.68 -3.79
C VAL A 407 -21.54 -2.86 -2.51
N ILE A 408 -22.71 -2.22 -2.43
CA ILE A 408 -23.07 -1.34 -1.32
C ILE A 408 -23.88 -2.12 -0.28
N HIS A 409 -23.47 -2.01 0.98
CA HIS A 409 -24.12 -2.66 2.13
C HIS A 409 -25.30 -1.84 2.65
N ARG A 410 -26.43 -1.81 1.92
CA ARG A 410 -27.68 -1.18 2.40
C ARG A 410 -28.49 -2.09 3.33
N SER A 411 -28.56 -3.37 2.97
CA SER A 411 -29.10 -4.48 3.76
C SER A 411 -28.46 -5.76 3.25
N VAL A 412 -28.53 -6.86 4.01
CA VAL A 412 -27.96 -8.15 3.61
C VAL A 412 -28.61 -8.65 2.31
N GLU A 413 -29.92 -8.48 2.15
CA GLU A 413 -30.67 -8.89 0.96
C GLU A 413 -30.30 -8.05 -0.26
N SER A 414 -30.24 -6.72 -0.09
CA SER A 414 -29.85 -5.80 -1.17
C SER A 414 -28.41 -6.05 -1.61
N TRP A 415 -27.53 -6.34 -0.65
CA TRP A 415 -26.14 -6.71 -0.88
C TRP A 415 -26.07 -8.03 -1.65
N LYS A 416 -26.76 -9.09 -1.20
CA LYS A 416 -26.78 -10.43 -1.82
C LYS A 416 -27.26 -10.34 -3.26
N LYS A 417 -28.36 -9.61 -3.50
CA LYS A 417 -28.90 -9.38 -4.84
C LYS A 417 -27.87 -8.69 -5.74
N SER A 418 -27.29 -7.59 -5.28
CA SER A 418 -26.30 -6.82 -6.06
C SER A 418 -25.04 -7.64 -6.37
N LEU A 419 -24.61 -8.49 -5.45
CA LEU A 419 -23.50 -9.41 -5.66
C LEU A 419 -23.83 -10.45 -6.73
N LEU A 420 -24.98 -11.13 -6.61
CA LEU A 420 -25.44 -12.11 -7.58
C LEU A 420 -25.61 -11.50 -8.98
N ASP A 421 -26.17 -10.29 -9.09
CA ASP A 421 -26.31 -9.58 -10.36
C ASP A 421 -24.93 -9.37 -11.01
N LYS A 422 -23.92 -8.97 -10.25
CA LYS A 422 -22.54 -8.77 -10.78
C LYS A 422 -21.84 -10.09 -11.14
N LEU A 423 -22.16 -11.18 -10.46
CA LEU A 423 -21.61 -12.51 -10.78
C LEU A 423 -22.32 -13.12 -12.00
N GLY A 424 -23.63 -12.88 -12.17
CA GLY A 424 -24.46 -13.45 -13.24
C GLY A 424 -24.48 -12.66 -14.55
N ALA A 425 -24.31 -11.33 -14.52
CA ALA A 425 -24.38 -10.44 -15.70
C ALA A 425 -23.26 -10.64 -16.75
N ARG A 426 -22.48 -11.72 -16.67
CA ARG A 426 -21.40 -12.05 -17.62
C ARG A 426 -21.61 -13.31 -18.44
N HIS A 427 -22.81 -13.89 -18.41
CA HIS A 427 -23.18 -14.87 -19.45
C HIS A 427 -23.43 -14.24 -20.83
N ASP A 428 -23.61 -12.91 -20.93
CA ASP A 428 -24.04 -12.22 -22.16
C ASP A 428 -23.03 -11.21 -22.74
N LEU A 429 -21.76 -11.24 -22.31
CA LEU A 429 -20.72 -10.37 -22.89
C LEU A 429 -19.53 -11.22 -23.34
N SER A 430 -19.80 -12.08 -24.33
CA SER A 430 -18.80 -12.60 -25.26
C SER A 430 -19.41 -12.57 -26.66
N ASP A 431 -19.16 -11.48 -27.37
CA ASP A 431 -19.07 -11.40 -28.83
C ASP A 431 -17.84 -10.56 -29.18
#